data_AF-A0A015N149-F1
#
_entry.id   AF-A0A015N149-F1
#
_cell.length_a   1.000
_cell.length_b   1.000
_cell.length_c   1.000
_cell.angle_alpha   90.00
_cell.angle_beta   90.00
_cell.angle_gamma   90.00
#
_symmetry.space_group_name_H-M   'P 1'
#
loop_
_entity.id
_entity.type
_entity.pdbx_description
1 polymer ?
#
loop_
_entity_poly.entity_id
_entity_poly.type
_entity_poly.pdbx_seq_one_letter_code
_entity_poly.pdbx_strand_id
1 'polypeptide(L)'
;MIEEKIGILSKVHLHFDDFITIYEEDHKESYAIIKDIFQHKGNNNKYYTFIIVNWFEDTMVKHSVLKYPLYRLQVTGDKWKCIFPITVIDNIQKVYFIHNCNSER
;
A
#
# COMPACT_ATOMS: atom_id res chain seq x y z
N MET A 1 34.28 -20.30 -4.96
CA MET A 1 33.73 -18.97 -5.28
C MET A 1 32.24 -19.11 -5.32
N ILE A 2 31.52 -18.48 -4.39
CA ILE A 2 30.06 -18.50 -4.37
C ILE A 2 29.62 -17.34 -5.24
N GLU A 3 28.98 -17.64 -6.37
CA GLU A 3 28.34 -16.64 -7.19
C GLU A 3 27.18 -16.03 -6.38
N GLU A 4 27.41 -14.85 -5.80
CA GLU A 4 26.34 -13.99 -5.36
C GLU A 4 25.51 -13.63 -6.60
N LYS A 5 24.34 -14.27 -6.76
CA LYS A 5 23.30 -13.75 -7.64
C LYS A 5 23.00 -12.35 -7.14
N ILE A 6 23.54 -11.34 -7.82
CA ILE A 6 23.14 -9.95 -7.68
C ILE A 6 21.70 -9.89 -8.19
N GLY A 7 20.76 -10.26 -7.32
CA GLY A 7 19.36 -9.90 -7.52
C GLY A 7 19.33 -8.39 -7.69
N ILE A 8 18.64 -7.92 -8.73
CA ILE A 8 18.46 -6.49 -8.95
C ILE A 8 17.89 -5.91 -7.66
N LEU A 9 18.72 -5.15 -6.94
CA LEU A 9 18.30 -4.49 -5.71
C LEU A 9 17.45 -3.29 -6.13
N SER A 10 16.15 -3.53 -6.33
CA SER A 10 15.22 -2.44 -6.57
C SER A 10 15.06 -1.66 -5.27
N LYS A 11 15.59 -0.43 -5.25
CA LYS A 11 15.44 0.46 -4.11
C LYS A 11 14.09 1.17 -4.22
N VAL A 12 13.13 0.75 -3.42
CA VAL A 12 11.84 1.43 -3.28
C VAL A 12 12.01 2.60 -2.31
N HIS A 13 11.57 3.79 -2.72
CA HIS A 13 11.48 4.95 -1.83
C HIS A 13 10.02 5.11 -1.43
N LEU A 14 9.75 5.17 -0.13
CA LEU A 14 8.41 5.30 0.43
C LEU A 14 8.33 6.58 1.25
N HIS A 15 7.21 7.27 1.10
CA HIS A 15 6.90 8.51 1.79
C HIS A 15 5.52 8.42 2.43
N PHE A 16 5.26 9.35 3.34
CA PHE A 16 3.90 9.65 3.77
C PHE A 16 3.05 10.04 2.55
N ASP A 17 1.77 9.66 2.58
CA ASP A 17 0.80 9.82 1.50
C ASP A 17 1.08 9.04 0.20
N ASP A 18 2.10 8.18 0.17
CA ASP A 18 2.29 7.27 -0.97
C ASP A 18 1.16 6.24 -1.03
N PHE A 19 0.67 5.99 -2.24
CA PHE A 19 -0.29 4.95 -2.53
C PHE A 19 0.42 3.63 -2.79
N ILE A 20 -0.04 2.58 -2.13
CA ILE A 20 0.59 1.26 -2.18
C ILE A 20 -0.42 0.16 -2.45
N THR A 21 0.07 -0.92 -3.06
CA THR A 21 -0.60 -2.21 -3.12
C THR A 21 -0.12 -3.08 -1.96
N ILE A 22 -1.06 -3.70 -1.25
CA ILE A 22 -0.81 -4.74 -0.26
C ILE A 22 -1.56 -6.00 -0.67
N TYR A 23 -0.89 -7.14 -0.62
CA TYR A 23 -1.52 -8.47 -0.76
C TYR A 23 -1.90 -8.99 0.62
N GLU A 24 -3.19 -9.20 0.85
CA GLU A 24 -3.69 -9.91 2.04
C GLU A 24 -3.88 -11.39 1.68
N GLU A 25 -3.48 -12.31 2.57
CA GLU A 25 -3.49 -13.77 2.32
C GLU A 25 -4.88 -14.31 1.90
N ASP A 26 -5.96 -13.66 2.33
CA ASP A 26 -7.34 -14.05 2.02
C ASP A 26 -8.03 -13.15 0.96
N HIS A 27 -7.34 -12.13 0.44
CA HIS A 27 -7.97 -11.10 -0.39
C HIS A 27 -7.19 -10.78 -1.68
N LYS A 28 -7.94 -10.27 -2.66
CA LYS A 28 -7.40 -9.67 -3.89
C LYS A 28 -6.48 -8.48 -3.57
N GLU A 29 -5.70 -8.09 -4.56
CA GLU A 29 -4.89 -6.86 -4.57
C GLU A 29 -5.65 -5.69 -3.90
N SER A 30 -5.15 -5.25 -2.74
CA SER A 30 -5.79 -4.22 -1.93
C SER A 30 -4.95 -2.95 -1.94
N TYR A 31 -5.62 -1.79 -1.91
CA TYR A 31 -4.96 -0.50 -2.03
C TYR A 31 -5.02 0.27 -0.71
N ALA A 32 -3.94 0.94 -0.37
CA ALA A 32 -3.85 1.76 0.82
C ALA A 32 -3.00 3.01 0.60
N ILE A 33 -3.13 3.99 1.49
CA ILE A 33 -2.26 5.16 1.57
C ILE A 33 -1.43 5.08 2.85
N ILE A 34 -0.13 5.37 2.75
CA ILE A 34 0.77 5.39 3.91
C ILE A 34 0.45 6.59 4.79
N LYS A 35 0.05 6.32 6.03
CA LYS A 35 -0.20 7.31 7.07
C LYS A 35 1.03 7.55 7.95
N ASP A 36 1.85 6.54 8.16
CA ASP A 36 3.06 6.70 8.97
C ASP A 36 4.08 5.60 8.68
N ILE A 37 5.35 5.85 8.97
CA ILE A 37 6.46 4.90 8.85
C ILE A 37 7.27 4.95 10.14
N PHE A 38 7.40 3.83 10.83
CA PHE A 38 8.09 3.77 12.11
C PHE A 38 8.95 2.53 12.24
N GLN A 39 9.87 2.56 13.21
CA GLN A 39 10.72 1.42 13.55
C GLN A 39 10.40 0.88 14.94
N HIS A 40 10.45 -0.44 15.07
CA HIS A 40 10.29 -1.13 16.35
C HIS A 40 11.47 -2.07 16.61
N LYS A 41 11.97 -2.08 17.85
CA LYS A 41 13.05 -2.97 18.28
C LYS A 41 12.47 -4.32 18.71
N GLY A 42 12.74 -5.36 17.93
CA GLY A 42 12.30 -6.72 18.26
C GLY A 42 13.12 -7.37 19.38
N ASN A 43 12.65 -8.53 19.85
CA ASN A 43 13.27 -9.29 20.95
C ASN A 43 14.71 -9.74 20.66
N ASN A 44 15.10 -9.79 19.39
CA ASN A 44 16.47 -10.10 18.96
C ASN A 44 17.38 -8.86 18.89
N ASN A 45 16.97 -7.75 19.50
CA ASN A 45 17.66 -6.46 19.48
C ASN A 45 17.82 -5.80 18.10
N LYS A 46 17.14 -6.30 17.05
CA LYS A 46 17.14 -5.69 15.71
C LYS A 46 15.96 -4.72 15.55
N TYR A 47 16.16 -3.69 14.74
CA TYR A 47 15.10 -2.77 14.35
C TYR A 47 14.40 -3.27 13.09
N TYR A 48 13.08 -3.19 13.10
CA TYR A 48 12.20 -3.57 12.00
C TYR A 48 11.34 -2.36 11.61
N THR A 49 11.18 -2.13 10.31
CA THR A 49 10.37 -1.02 9.78
C THR A 49 8.94 -1.50 9.51
N PHE A 50 8.00 -0.70 9.99
CA PHE A 50 6.57 -0.90 9.82
C PHE A 50 5.92 0.34 9.21
N ILE A 51 4.78 0.14 8.59
CA ILE A 51 3.94 1.18 8.01
C ILE A 51 2.57 1.17 8.70
N ILE A 52 2.01 2.36 8.91
CA ILE A 52 0.60 2.54 9.23
C ILE A 52 -0.11 2.96 7.95
N VAL A 53 -1.26 2.36 7.66
CA VAL A 53 -2.00 2.63 6.42
C VAL A 53 -3.47 2.97 6.69
N ASN A 54 -4.04 3.78 5.81
CA ASN A 54 -5.49 3.89 5.66
C ASN A 54 -5.90 3.17 4.38
N TRP A 55 -6.97 2.38 4.47
CA TRP A 55 -7.41 1.54 3.35
C TRP A 55 -8.30 2.29 2.37
N PHE A 56 -8.20 1.89 1.11
CA PHE A 56 -9.21 2.18 0.11
C PHE A 56 -10.20 1.03 0.01
N GLU A 57 -11.47 1.38 -0.19
CA GLU A 57 -12.51 0.42 -0.55
C GLU A 57 -12.99 0.67 -1.99
N ASP A 58 -13.23 -0.42 -2.71
CA ASP A 58 -13.84 -0.37 -4.04
C ASP A 58 -15.29 0.08 -3.90
N THR A 59 -15.65 1.17 -4.56
CA THR A 59 -17.02 1.70 -4.54
C THR A 59 -17.99 0.87 -5.38
N MET A 60 -17.50 -0.13 -6.13
CA MET A 60 -18.21 -0.89 -7.16
C MET A 60 -18.72 -0.01 -8.32
N VAL A 61 -18.32 1.26 -8.36
CA VAL A 61 -18.64 2.21 -9.42
C VAL A 61 -17.43 2.34 -10.35
N LYS A 62 -17.69 2.45 -11.66
CA LYS A 62 -16.66 2.72 -12.65
C LYS A 62 -16.72 4.18 -13.11
N HIS A 63 -15.57 4.79 -13.35
CA HIS A 63 -15.49 6.11 -13.95
C HIS A 63 -16.18 6.12 -15.31
N SER A 64 -17.06 7.09 -15.56
CA SER A 64 -17.93 7.13 -16.74
C SER A 64 -17.16 7.16 -18.06
N VAL A 65 -16.01 7.87 -18.08
CA VAL A 65 -15.16 8.03 -19.26
C VAL A 65 -14.09 6.94 -19.34
N LEU A 66 -13.33 6.75 -18.26
CA LEU A 66 -12.14 5.89 -18.26
C LEU A 66 -12.48 4.41 -18.04
N LYS A 67 -13.70 4.10 -17.60
CA LYS A 67 -14.20 2.74 -17.31
C LYS A 67 -13.41 1.96 -16.24
N TYR A 68 -12.49 2.60 -15.52
CA TYR A 68 -11.78 2.02 -14.37
C TYR A 68 -12.60 2.11 -13.08
N PRO A 69 -12.41 1.19 -12.12
CA PRO A 69 -13.05 1.23 -10.81
C PRO A 69 -12.68 2.50 -10.03
N LEU A 70 -13.64 3.03 -9.27
CA LEU A 70 -13.44 4.14 -8.35
C LEU A 70 -13.25 3.59 -6.94
N TYR A 71 -12.21 4.09 -6.29
CA TYR A 71 -11.90 3.78 -4.90
C TYR A 71 -12.12 5.01 -4.04
N ARG A 72 -12.53 4.79 -2.78
CA ARG A 72 -12.63 5.85 -1.78
C ARG A 72 -11.88 5.47 -0.52
N LEU A 73 -11.36 6.47 0.19
CA LEU A 73 -10.74 6.24 1.49
C LEU A 73 -11.80 5.72 2.46
N GLN A 74 -11.50 4.62 3.13
CA GLN A 74 -12.40 4.02 4.08
C GLN A 74 -12.51 4.92 5.33
N VAL A 75 -13.74 5.28 5.70
CA VAL A 75 -14.03 6.18 6.84
C VAL A 75 -14.28 5.40 8.13
N THR A 76 -14.81 4.18 8.02
CA THR A 76 -15.16 3.29 9.14
C THR A 76 -14.31 2.03 9.09
N GLY A 77 -13.68 1.70 10.21
CA GLY A 77 -12.62 0.67 10.33
C GLY A 77 -13.09 -0.78 10.17
N ASP A 78 -13.68 -1.12 9.02
CA ASP A 78 -14.00 -2.51 8.70
C ASP A 78 -12.73 -3.34 8.50
N LYS A 79 -11.60 -2.72 8.15
CA LYS A 79 -10.27 -3.36 8.20
C LYS A 79 -9.55 -3.02 9.50
N TRP A 80 -9.47 -3.99 10.40
CA TRP A 80 -8.81 -3.84 11.72
C TRP A 80 -7.28 -3.83 11.64
N LYS A 81 -6.68 -4.36 10.58
CA LYS A 81 -5.23 -4.40 10.40
C LYS A 81 -4.78 -3.15 9.63
N CYS A 82 -4.15 -2.22 10.33
CA CYS A 82 -3.59 -1.01 9.73
C CYS A 82 -2.07 -0.92 9.87
N ILE A 83 -1.42 -1.91 10.49
CA ILE A 83 0.03 -1.93 10.73
C ILE A 83 0.61 -3.15 10.02
N PHE A 84 1.60 -2.91 9.16
CA PHE A 84 2.24 -3.96 8.38
C PHE A 84 3.76 -3.82 8.39
N PRO A 85 4.51 -4.93 8.32
CA PRO A 85 5.93 -4.83 8.00
C PRO A 85 6.10 -4.31 6.58
N ILE A 86 7.14 -3.52 6.32
CA ILE A 86 7.41 -2.94 4.98
C ILE A 86 7.52 -4.00 3.87
N THR A 87 7.82 -5.24 4.23
CA THR A 87 7.96 -6.39 3.32
C THR A 87 6.66 -6.81 2.63
N VAL A 88 5.50 -6.33 3.08
CA VAL A 88 4.21 -6.63 2.41
C VAL A 88 3.94 -5.77 1.18
N ILE A 89 4.67 -4.65 1.04
CA ILE A 89 4.50 -3.75 -0.10
C ILE A 89 5.04 -4.44 -1.34
N ASP A 90 4.24 -4.46 -2.41
CA ASP A 90 4.73 -4.90 -3.71
C ASP A 90 5.81 -3.94 -4.22
N ASN A 91 7.01 -4.48 -4.51
CA ASN A 91 8.14 -3.70 -5.03
C ASN A 91 7.88 -3.15 -6.44
N ILE A 92 6.83 -3.62 -7.13
CA ILE A 92 6.36 -3.07 -8.38
C ILE A 92 5.24 -2.09 -8.04
N GLN A 93 5.49 -0.79 -8.22
CA GLN A 93 4.44 0.22 -8.14
C GLN A 93 3.47 0.01 -9.32
N LYS A 94 2.44 -0.81 -9.07
CA LYS A 94 1.41 -1.15 -10.05
C LYS A 94 0.31 -0.10 -10.13
N VAL A 95 0.25 0.80 -9.15
CA VAL A 95 -0.91 1.66 -8.95
C VAL A 95 -0.60 3.09 -9.32
N TYR A 96 -1.39 3.58 -10.27
CA TYR A 96 -1.44 4.98 -10.64
C TYR A 96 -2.84 5.48 -10.28
N PHE A 97 -2.96 6.14 -9.13
CA PHE A 97 -4.20 6.79 -8.75
C PHE A 97 -4.33 8.11 -9.50
N ILE A 98 -5.41 8.24 -10.27
CA ILE A 98 -5.81 9.54 -10.83
C ILE A 98 -6.86 10.10 -9.89
N HIS A 99 -6.52 11.20 -9.22
CA HIS A 99 -7.48 11.89 -8.38
C HIS A 99 -8.63 12.42 -9.24
N ASN A 100 -9.87 12.03 -8.91
CA ASN A 100 -11.04 12.52 -9.62
C ASN A 100 -11.42 13.92 -9.10
N CYS A 101 -10.87 14.97 -9.73
CA CYS A 101 -11.20 16.36 -9.42
C CYS A 101 -12.64 16.76 -9.79
N ASN A 102 -13.36 15.92 -10.56
CA ASN A 102 -14.70 16.20 -11.05
C ASN A 102 -15.81 15.67 -10.13
N SER A 103 -15.50 15.39 -8.85
CA SER A 103 -16.57 15.26 -7.86
C SER A 103 -17.15 16.65 -7.61
N GLU A 104 -18.06 17.08 -8.47
CA GLU A 104 -18.96 18.18 -8.14
C GLU A 104 -19.63 17.87 -6.79
N ARG A 105 -19.63 18.87 -5.92
CA ARG A 105 -20.36 18.88 -4.64
C ARG A 105 -21.86 18.73 -4.85
#